data_AF-A0A821PPK9-F1
#
_entry.id   AF-A0A821PPK9-F1
#
_cell.length_a   1.000
_cell.length_b   1.000
_cell.length_c   1.000
_cell.angle_alpha   90.00
_cell.angle_beta   90.00
_cell.angle_gamma   90.00
#
_symmetry.space_group_name_H-M   'P 1'
#
loop_
_entity.id
_entity.type
_entity.pdbx_description
1 polymer ?
#
loop_
_entity_poly.entity_id
_entity_poly.type
_entity_poly.pdbx_seq_one_letter_code
_entity_poly.pdbx_strand_id
1 'polypeptide(L)'
;LFEAVADCMAFGGLEHCPECGGLLIFSHDCYRCTGDVTEWTKCTYTIRTPTRKPFDIPDDIKTEYDAFKSYKYKKRDRILAQVIEKQVSIAKTPDVSRVIQEPTYDSALPLSGYVVSSAGRLSSSVATIQKEVERLGGTYSSKIDDNVGIVISSKGN
;
A
#
# COMPACT_ATOMS: atom_id res chain seq x y z
N LEU A 1 -12.20 -14.29 -0.22
CA LEU A 1 -11.47 -15.50 0.26
C LEU A 1 -10.14 -15.67 -0.47
N PHE A 2 -10.12 -15.79 -1.81
CA PHE A 2 -8.89 -15.92 -2.60
C PHE A 2 -7.84 -14.85 -2.29
N GLU A 3 -8.23 -13.57 -2.27
CA GLU A 3 -7.33 -12.45 -1.97
C GLU A 3 -6.68 -12.55 -0.58
N ALA A 4 -7.43 -13.03 0.42
CA ALA A 4 -6.92 -13.21 1.77
C ALA A 4 -5.88 -14.34 1.86
N VAL A 5 -6.11 -15.44 1.14
CA VAL A 5 -5.13 -16.54 1.05
C VAL A 5 -3.88 -16.08 0.31
N ALA A 6 -4.04 -15.38 -0.82
CA ALA A 6 -2.92 -14.81 -1.57
C ALA A 6 -2.09 -13.82 -0.73
N ASP A 7 -2.75 -12.98 0.07
CA ASP A 7 -2.11 -12.08 1.05
C ASP A 7 -1.26 -12.88 2.05
N CYS A 8 -1.86 -13.90 2.67
CA CYS A 8 -1.18 -14.74 3.64
C CYS A 8 0.02 -15.48 3.02
N MET A 9 -0.14 -16.03 1.81
CA MET A 9 0.95 -16.69 1.09
C MET A 9 2.09 -15.73 0.72
N ALA A 10 1.79 -14.46 0.42
CA ALA A 10 2.80 -13.50 0.00
C ALA A 10 3.53 -12.85 1.18
N PHE A 11 2.80 -12.49 2.24
CA PHE A 11 3.29 -11.65 3.34
C PHE A 11 3.30 -12.34 4.69
N GLY A 12 2.54 -13.43 4.86
CA GLY A 12 2.42 -14.18 6.11
C GLY A 12 1.01 -14.07 6.71
N GLY A 13 0.65 -15.03 7.55
CA GLY A 13 -0.64 -15.06 8.24
C GLY A 13 -0.77 -13.92 9.23
N LEU A 14 -1.87 -13.19 9.16
CA LEU A 14 -2.19 -12.08 10.07
C LEU A 14 -2.55 -12.63 11.46
N GLU A 15 -2.11 -11.94 12.51
CA GLU A 15 -2.64 -12.18 13.84
C GLU A 15 -4.08 -11.66 13.97
N HIS A 16 -4.81 -12.18 14.95
CA HIS A 16 -6.16 -11.73 15.23
C HIS A 16 -6.16 -10.27 15.74
N CYS A 17 -7.28 -9.59 15.55
CA CYS A 17 -7.47 -8.23 16.04
C CYS A 17 -7.29 -8.19 17.58
N PRO A 18 -6.47 -7.26 18.10
CA PRO A 18 -6.23 -7.16 19.53
C PRO A 18 -7.46 -6.66 20.32
N GLU A 19 -8.43 -6.02 19.64
CA GLU A 19 -9.62 -5.47 20.30
C GLU A 19 -10.77 -6.47 20.39
N CYS A 20 -11.06 -7.19 19.31
CA CYS A 20 -12.22 -8.09 19.24
C CYS A 20 -11.89 -9.54 18.86
N GLY A 21 -10.62 -9.87 18.62
CA GLY A 21 -10.22 -11.20 18.14
C GLY A 21 -10.65 -11.51 16.69
N GLY A 22 -11.24 -10.55 15.98
CA GLY A 22 -11.67 -10.70 14.60
C GLY A 22 -10.52 -10.81 13.59
N LEU A 23 -10.86 -11.20 12.36
CA LEU A 23 -9.91 -11.25 11.25
C LEU A 23 -9.63 -9.85 10.69
N LEU A 24 -8.43 -9.66 10.18
CA LEU A 24 -8.03 -8.46 9.44
C LEU A 24 -8.00 -8.74 7.95
N ILE A 25 -8.54 -7.83 7.15
CA ILE A 25 -8.51 -7.90 5.68
C ILE A 25 -7.90 -6.61 5.15
N PHE A 26 -7.06 -6.73 4.12
CA PHE A 26 -6.51 -5.56 3.46
C PHE A 26 -7.58 -4.80 2.69
N SER A 27 -7.60 -3.47 2.85
CA SER A 27 -8.54 -2.57 2.20
C SER A 27 -7.84 -1.26 1.87
N HIS A 28 -7.74 -0.97 0.57
CA HIS A 28 -7.12 0.22 -0.03
C HIS A 28 -5.67 0.49 0.41
N ASP A 29 -5.47 1.00 1.62
CA ASP A 29 -4.21 1.52 2.15
C ASP A 29 -3.85 0.94 3.53
N CYS A 30 -4.71 0.12 4.13
CA CYS A 30 -4.51 -0.46 5.46
C CYS A 30 -5.24 -1.80 5.64
N TYR A 31 -4.98 -2.49 6.74
CA TYR A 31 -5.75 -3.65 7.16
C TYR A 31 -6.87 -3.19 8.09
N ARG A 32 -8.09 -3.63 7.80
CA ARG A 32 -9.29 -3.33 8.58
C ARG A 32 -9.81 -4.59 9.24
N CYS A 33 -10.20 -4.48 10.50
CA CYS A 33 -10.87 -5.58 11.18
C CYS A 33 -12.28 -5.79 10.60
N THR A 34 -12.69 -7.04 10.47
CA THR A 34 -14.05 -7.42 10.04
C THR A 34 -14.91 -7.97 11.17
N GLY A 35 -14.37 -8.00 12.39
CA GLY A 35 -15.07 -8.52 13.56
C GLY A 35 -16.05 -7.53 14.19
N ASP A 36 -16.65 -7.99 15.27
CA ASP A 36 -17.62 -7.25 16.07
C ASP A 36 -17.09 -7.14 17.49
N VAL A 37 -17.11 -5.94 18.07
CA VAL A 37 -16.73 -5.73 19.48
C VAL A 37 -17.87 -6.20 20.39
N THR A 38 -19.11 -6.00 19.95
CA THR A 38 -20.34 -6.48 20.57
C THR A 38 -21.32 -6.91 19.47
N GLU A 39 -22.41 -7.61 19.82
CA GLU A 39 -23.44 -8.03 18.86
C GLU A 39 -24.06 -6.88 18.03
N TRP A 40 -23.89 -5.63 18.47
CA TRP A 40 -24.46 -4.45 17.83
C TRP A 40 -23.40 -3.49 17.26
N THR A 41 -22.11 -3.71 17.57
CA THR A 41 -21.03 -2.75 17.27
C THR A 41 -19.90 -3.42 16.49
N LYS A 42 -19.71 -2.98 15.25
CA LYS A 42 -18.58 -3.39 14.40
C LYS A 42 -17.26 -2.88 14.96
N CYS A 43 -16.22 -3.70 14.83
CA CYS A 43 -14.85 -3.28 15.15
C CYS A 43 -14.35 -2.28 14.11
N THR A 44 -13.76 -1.18 14.58
CA THR A 44 -13.19 -0.12 13.74
C THR A 44 -11.67 -0.14 13.73
N TYR A 45 -11.04 -1.16 14.32
CA TYR A 45 -9.60 -1.32 14.36
C TYR A 45 -9.00 -1.35 12.95
N THR A 46 -7.97 -0.54 12.75
CA THR A 46 -7.19 -0.50 11.50
C THR A 46 -5.70 -0.43 11.79
N ILE A 47 -4.89 -1.03 10.92
CA ILE A 47 -3.44 -1.08 11.07
C ILE A 47 -2.76 -1.14 9.70
N ARG A 48 -1.68 -0.36 9.50
CA ARG A 48 -0.89 -0.40 8.25
C ARG A 48 0.14 -1.54 8.25
N THR A 49 0.78 -1.77 9.40
CA THR A 49 1.86 -2.76 9.57
C THR A 49 1.47 -3.81 10.60
N PRO A 50 0.64 -4.81 10.24
CA PRO A 50 0.21 -5.84 11.18
C PRO A 50 1.33 -6.82 11.51
N THR A 51 1.28 -7.35 12.73
CA THR A 51 2.11 -8.50 13.14
C THR A 51 1.70 -9.75 12.36
N ARG A 52 2.69 -10.54 11.92
CA ARG A 52 2.47 -11.72 11.09
C ARG A 52 3.25 -12.93 11.57
N LYS A 53 2.67 -14.10 11.31
CA LYS A 53 3.33 -15.39 11.43
C LYS A 53 3.72 -15.91 10.04
N PRO A 54 4.81 -16.70 9.93
CA PRO A 54 5.14 -17.38 8.69
C PRO A 54 3.96 -18.20 8.18
N PHE A 55 3.66 -18.09 6.90
CA PHE A 55 2.63 -18.91 6.27
C PHE A 55 3.21 -20.27 5.91
N ASP A 56 2.53 -21.33 6.30
CA ASP A 56 2.89 -22.70 5.94
C ASP A 56 1.71 -23.38 5.24
N ILE A 57 2.02 -24.12 4.18
CA ILE A 57 1.03 -24.88 3.44
C ILE A 57 1.01 -26.29 4.05
N PRO A 58 -0.16 -26.81 4.46
CA PRO A 58 -0.28 -28.17 4.95
C PRO A 58 0.26 -29.20 3.93
N ASP A 59 0.87 -30.28 4.42
CA ASP A 59 1.51 -31.27 3.55
C ASP A 59 0.51 -32.04 2.67
N ASP A 60 -0.73 -32.19 3.12
CA ASP A 60 -1.83 -32.75 2.33
C ASP A 60 -2.04 -31.95 1.03
N ILE A 61 -2.05 -30.62 1.13
CA ILE A 61 -2.23 -29.71 -0.01
C ILE A 61 -1.01 -29.73 -0.93
N LYS A 62 0.21 -29.85 -0.38
CA LYS A 62 1.42 -30.01 -1.20
C LYS A 62 1.45 -31.35 -1.95
N THR A 63 0.84 -32.38 -1.37
CA THR A 63 0.76 -33.72 -1.97
C THR A 63 -0.26 -33.76 -3.10
N GLU A 64 -1.42 -33.14 -2.89
CA GLU A 64 -2.50 -33.07 -3.88
C GLU A 64 -2.16 -32.15 -5.06
N TYR A 65 -1.47 -31.04 -4.81
CA TYR A 65 -1.19 -30.02 -5.82
C TYR A 65 0.31 -29.76 -5.99
N ASP A 66 0.87 -30.25 -7.10
CA ASP A 66 2.29 -30.09 -7.46
C ASP A 66 2.78 -28.64 -7.46
N ALA A 67 1.90 -27.69 -7.79
CA ALA A 67 2.20 -26.26 -7.82
C ALA A 67 2.69 -25.72 -6.45
N PHE A 68 2.31 -26.36 -5.34
CA PHE A 68 2.69 -25.91 -3.99
C PHE A 68 3.90 -26.66 -3.42
N LYS A 69 4.42 -27.70 -4.09
CA LYS A 69 5.60 -28.46 -3.61
C LYS A 69 6.86 -27.60 -3.52
N SER A 70 7.02 -26.66 -4.43
CA SER A 70 8.17 -25.74 -4.47
C SER A 70 7.97 -24.47 -3.67
N TYR A 71 6.77 -24.27 -3.09
CA TYR A 71 6.47 -23.08 -2.32
C TYR A 71 7.28 -23.06 -1.03
N LYS A 72 8.01 -21.97 -0.82
CA LYS A 72 8.70 -21.68 0.43
C LYS A 72 8.41 -20.24 0.82
N TYR A 73 7.85 -20.04 2.00
CA TYR A 73 7.59 -18.71 2.52
C TYR A 73 8.90 -17.93 2.66
N LYS A 74 8.86 -16.68 2.18
CA LYS A 74 9.93 -15.70 2.34
C LYS A 74 9.30 -14.45 2.93
N LYS A 75 9.81 -13.99 4.08
CA LYS A 75 9.32 -12.78 4.72
C LYS A 75 9.49 -11.60 3.77
N ARG A 76 8.39 -10.89 3.52
CA ARG A 76 8.32 -9.66 2.73
C ARG A 76 7.32 -8.73 3.39
N ASP A 77 7.59 -7.44 3.33
CA ASP A 77 6.67 -6.41 3.79
C ASP A 77 5.84 -5.89 2.60
N ARG A 78 4.60 -5.52 2.87
CA ARG A 78 3.75 -4.90 1.85
C ARG A 78 4.18 -3.44 1.68
N ILE A 79 4.52 -3.09 0.44
CA ILE A 79 4.72 -1.70 0.05
C ILE A 79 3.33 -1.07 -0.10
N LEU A 80 3.07 -0.03 0.69
CA LEU A 80 1.86 0.79 0.61
C LEU A 80 2.26 2.14 0.02
N ALA A 81 1.41 2.73 -0.82
CA ALA A 81 1.63 4.10 -1.26
C ALA A 81 1.66 5.00 -0.01
N GLN A 82 2.69 5.83 0.12
CA GLN A 82 2.68 6.88 1.13
C GLN A 82 1.53 7.83 0.80
N VAL A 83 0.46 7.73 1.57
CA VAL A 83 -0.45 8.87 1.69
C VAL A 83 0.37 9.92 2.42
N ILE A 84 0.75 11.00 1.74
CA ILE A 84 1.35 12.17 2.38
C ILE A 84 0.26 12.78 3.26
N GLU A 85 0.08 12.22 4.45
CA GLU A 85 -0.72 12.82 5.50
C GLU A 85 0.05 14.08 5.93
N LYS A 86 -0.29 15.23 5.34
CA LYS A 86 0.15 16.52 5.88
C LYS A 86 -0.20 16.50 7.36
N GLN A 87 0.80 16.47 8.22
CA GLN A 87 0.60 16.51 9.65
C GLN A 87 -0.07 17.83 9.98
N VAL A 88 -1.40 17.81 10.13
CA VAL A 88 -2.10 18.88 10.80
C VAL A 88 -1.76 18.71 12.27
N SER A 89 -0.91 19.62 12.78
CA SER A 89 -0.68 19.78 14.21
C SER A 89 -2.01 20.17 14.88
N ILE A 90 -2.75 19.19 15.37
CA ILE A 90 -4.00 19.40 16.10
C ILE A 90 -3.63 19.83 17.53
N ALA A 91 -3.84 21.10 17.84
CA ALA A 91 -3.95 21.57 19.21
C ALA A 91 -5.13 20.85 19.89
N LYS A 92 -4.91 20.40 21.12
CA LYS A 92 -5.87 19.63 21.92
C LYS A 92 -7.14 20.42 22.20
N THR A 93 -8.27 20.02 21.63
CA THR A 93 -9.60 20.14 22.26
C THR A 93 -10.48 18.94 21.88
N PRO A 94 -11.33 18.44 22.78
CA PRO A 94 -12.24 17.35 22.49
C PRO A 94 -13.60 17.91 22.07
N ASP A 95 -14.00 17.74 20.80
CA ASP A 95 -15.43 17.64 20.48
C ASP A 95 -15.67 17.00 19.10
N VAL A 96 -16.82 16.35 18.99
CA VAL A 96 -17.23 15.39 17.98
C VAL A 96 -17.62 16.08 16.68
N SER A 97 -17.05 15.62 15.55
CA SER A 97 -17.63 15.55 14.19
C SER A 97 -16.52 15.52 13.13
N ARG A 98 -16.09 14.33 12.70
CA ARG A 98 -15.16 14.20 11.57
C ARG A 98 -15.95 14.31 10.26
N VAL A 99 -16.09 15.53 9.77
CA VAL A 99 -16.41 15.80 8.37
C VAL A 99 -15.21 15.32 7.54
N ILE A 100 -15.42 14.30 6.70
CA ILE A 100 -14.47 13.91 5.67
C ILE A 100 -14.48 15.05 4.64
N GLN A 101 -13.53 15.97 4.74
CA GLN A 101 -13.24 16.87 3.62
C GLN A 101 -12.46 16.05 2.59
N GLU A 102 -13.07 15.91 1.42
CA GLU A 102 -12.40 15.42 0.22
C GLU A 102 -11.10 16.21 0.00
N PRO A 103 -9.99 15.56 -0.41
CA PRO A 103 -8.75 16.26 -0.68
C PRO A 103 -9.00 17.29 -1.78
N THR A 104 -8.94 18.57 -1.43
CA THR A 104 -8.91 19.66 -2.40
C THR A 104 -7.55 19.63 -3.08
N TYR A 105 -7.51 19.03 -4.27
CA TYR A 105 -6.38 19.11 -5.20
C TYR A 105 -6.31 20.52 -5.77
N ASP A 106 -5.89 21.48 -4.94
CA ASP A 106 -5.61 22.82 -5.42
C ASP A 106 -4.19 22.84 -6.00
N SER A 107 -4.10 22.43 -7.26
CA SER A 107 -2.94 22.74 -8.07
C SER A 107 -3.35 22.70 -9.54
N ALA A 108 -3.25 23.86 -10.19
CA ALA A 108 -3.56 24.05 -11.61
C ALA A 108 -2.75 23.15 -12.58
N LEU A 109 -1.83 22.33 -12.07
CA LEU A 109 -0.93 21.47 -12.83
C LEU A 109 -0.95 20.02 -12.32
N PRO A 110 -1.03 19.03 -13.23
CA PRO A 110 -1.40 17.64 -12.90
C PRO A 110 -0.30 16.82 -12.21
N LEU A 111 0.97 17.23 -12.26
CA LEU A 111 2.09 16.55 -11.59
C LEU A 111 2.60 17.30 -10.36
N SER A 112 1.86 18.31 -9.88
CA SER A 112 2.24 19.06 -8.69
C SER A 112 2.37 18.19 -7.45
N GLY A 113 3.50 18.32 -6.76
CA GLY A 113 3.84 17.52 -5.58
C GLY A 113 4.38 16.13 -5.87
N TYR A 114 4.49 15.71 -7.14
CA TYR A 114 5.07 14.42 -7.50
C TYR A 114 6.55 14.54 -7.89
N VAL A 115 7.36 13.59 -7.42
CA VAL A 115 8.73 13.37 -7.89
C VAL A 115 8.72 12.22 -8.89
N VAL A 116 9.20 12.49 -10.10
CA VAL A 116 9.20 11.57 -11.23
C VAL A 116 10.64 11.19 -11.60
N SER A 117 10.88 9.91 -11.86
CA SER A 117 12.15 9.43 -12.41
C SER A 117 11.93 8.60 -13.67
N SER A 118 13.00 8.27 -14.39
CA SER A 118 12.93 7.52 -15.64
C SER A 118 13.92 6.35 -15.65
N ALA A 119 13.47 5.17 -16.06
CA ALA A 119 14.26 3.94 -16.04
C ALA A 119 14.31 3.27 -17.42
N GLY A 120 15.46 2.67 -17.75
CA GLY A 120 15.65 1.88 -18.97
C GLY A 120 15.96 2.71 -20.21
N ARG A 121 15.84 2.08 -21.40
CA ARG A 121 16.12 2.71 -22.68
C ARG A 121 14.85 3.33 -23.26
N LEU A 122 14.70 4.62 -23.07
CA LEU A 122 13.54 5.38 -23.54
C LEU A 122 13.74 5.84 -24.98
N SER A 123 12.64 5.91 -25.73
CA SER A 123 12.63 6.47 -27.09
C SER A 123 12.82 7.99 -27.08
N SER A 124 12.37 8.66 -26.02
CA SER A 124 12.59 10.07 -25.76
C SER A 124 13.80 10.28 -24.86
N SER A 125 14.51 11.39 -25.05
CA SER A 125 15.65 11.75 -24.20
C SER A 125 15.18 12.12 -22.79
N VAL A 126 16.04 11.86 -21.81
CA VAL A 126 15.82 12.26 -20.41
C VAL A 126 15.53 13.75 -20.27
N ALA A 127 16.19 14.59 -21.07
CA ALA A 127 15.98 16.04 -21.08
C ALA A 127 14.57 16.44 -21.55
N THR A 128 14.00 15.73 -22.52
CA THR A 128 12.62 15.97 -22.98
C THR A 128 11.62 15.58 -21.88
N ILE A 129 11.87 14.46 -21.22
CA ILE A 129 11.02 13.97 -20.12
C ILE A 129 11.06 14.91 -18.93
N GLN A 130 12.26 15.37 -18.54
CA GLN A 130 12.42 16.35 -17.47
C GLN A 130 11.63 17.63 -17.75
N LYS A 131 11.75 18.19 -18.97
CA LYS A 131 11.00 19.40 -19.36
C LYS A 131 9.49 19.20 -19.28
N GLU A 132 9.00 18.04 -19.70
CA GLU A 132 7.57 17.74 -19.65
C GLU A 132 7.05 17.55 -18.22
N VAL A 133 7.84 16.89 -17.37
CA VAL A 133 7.54 16.74 -15.94
C VAL A 133 7.46 18.11 -15.25
N GLU A 134 8.45 18.98 -15.49
CA GLU A 134 8.48 20.34 -14.95
C GLU A 134 7.33 21.19 -15.50
N ARG A 135 7.01 21.07 -16.80
CA ARG A 135 5.87 21.75 -17.45
C ARG A 135 4.53 21.39 -16.80
N LEU A 136 4.40 20.16 -16.35
CA LEU A 136 3.20 19.64 -15.67
C LEU A 136 3.25 19.83 -14.15
N GLY A 137 4.26 20.55 -13.61
CA GLY A 137 4.38 20.92 -12.20
C GLY A 137 5.10 19.90 -11.30
N GLY A 138 5.66 18.83 -11.87
CA GLY A 138 6.41 17.81 -11.13
C GLY A 138 7.90 18.11 -11.02
N THR A 139 8.60 17.39 -10.15
CA THR A 139 10.07 17.45 -10.02
C THR A 139 10.69 16.20 -10.63
N TYR A 140 11.72 16.36 -11.47
CA TYR A 140 12.45 15.22 -12.03
C TYR A 140 13.66 14.83 -11.17
N SER A 141 13.80 13.54 -10.84
CA SER A 141 14.98 12.98 -10.17
C SER A 141 15.72 11.99 -11.09
N SER A 142 17.04 12.15 -11.19
CA SER A 142 17.92 11.22 -11.92
C SER A 142 18.21 9.92 -11.15
N LYS A 143 17.85 9.87 -9.86
CA LYS A 143 17.98 8.68 -9.01
C LYS A 143 16.60 8.16 -8.62
N ILE A 144 16.49 6.84 -8.52
CA ILE A 144 15.30 6.17 -8.02
C ILE A 144 15.54 5.87 -6.54
N ASP A 145 14.87 6.62 -5.68
CA ASP A 145 14.90 6.50 -4.22
C ASP A 145 13.48 6.53 -3.64
N ASP A 146 13.37 6.43 -2.31
CA ASP A 146 12.09 6.35 -1.60
C ASP A 146 11.18 7.58 -1.77
N ASN A 147 11.70 8.71 -2.25
CA ASN A 147 10.89 9.91 -2.54
C ASN A 147 10.29 9.90 -3.93
N VAL A 148 10.68 8.98 -4.82
CA VAL A 148 10.17 8.89 -6.19
C VAL A 148 8.80 8.21 -6.19
N GLY A 149 7.75 8.98 -6.46
CA GLY A 149 6.38 8.48 -6.52
C GLY A 149 5.99 7.90 -7.89
N ILE A 150 6.68 8.29 -8.97
CA ILE A 150 6.33 7.89 -10.35
C ILE A 150 7.61 7.54 -11.12
N VAL A 151 7.61 6.39 -11.83
CA VAL A 151 8.72 5.98 -12.70
C VAL A 151 8.23 5.78 -14.14
N ILE A 152 8.87 6.45 -15.09
CA ILE A 152 8.62 6.32 -16.53
C ILE A 152 9.56 5.26 -17.09
N SER A 153 9.01 4.20 -17.67
CA SER A 153 9.77 3.12 -18.32
C SER A 153 9.16 2.71 -19.66
N SER A 154 9.98 2.29 -20.61
CA SER A 154 9.54 1.65 -21.86
C SER A 154 9.40 0.14 -21.69
N LYS A 155 8.62 -0.50 -22.57
CA LYS A 155 8.47 -1.97 -22.59
C LYS A 155 9.85 -2.62 -22.78
N GLY A 156 10.19 -3.53 -21.88
CA GLY A 156 11.38 -4.38 -22.04
C GLY A 156 11.22 -5.24 -23.29
N ASN A 157 12.25 -5.24 -24.14
CA ASN A 157 12.39 -6.20 -25.23
C ASN A 157 12.84 -7.54 -24.67
#